data_AF-A0A0N5AHN4-F1
#
_entry.id   AF-A0A0N5AHN4-F1
#
_cell.length_a   1.000
_cell.length_b   1.000
_cell.length_c   1.000
_cell.angle_alpha   90.00
_cell.angle_beta   90.00
_cell.angle_gamma   90.00
#
_symmetry.space_group_name_H-M   'P 1'
#
loop_
_entity.id
_entity.type
_entity.pdbx_description
1 polymer ?
#
loop_
_entity_poly.entity_id
_entity_poly.type
_entity_poly.pdbx_seq_one_letter_code
_entity_poly.pdbx_strand_id
1 'polypeptide(L)'
;MQRWFLLVIVAFAIFTVVSPTEMWPTTDLKRSRRNVPACEPFHVCFSDQDCRGGTCVGINIGKCNCYECINNTICSNDDACGGLSKACGKRTHRCNCYKGFVKNGLLGTYDEVMKQCVDKFCVPDTHSCFGLPCNSGLCYCYVL
;
A
#
# COMPACT_ATOMS: atom_id res chain seq x y z
N MET A 1 45.35 30.45 37.38
CA MET A 1 45.89 29.62 36.28
C MET A 1 45.24 30.14 34.99
N GLN A 2 45.68 31.26 34.42
CA GLN A 2 46.79 31.41 33.45
C GLN A 2 46.44 30.68 32.12
N ARG A 3 45.84 31.38 31.12
CA ARG A 3 46.49 32.06 29.95
C ARG A 3 46.84 30.97 28.90
N TRP A 4 46.43 30.98 27.62
CA TRP A 4 46.83 31.81 26.47
C TRP A 4 46.02 31.31 25.24
N PHE A 5 45.27 32.15 24.52
CA PHE A 5 45.61 32.75 23.20
C PHE A 5 46.02 31.80 22.05
N LEU A 6 45.11 31.73 21.06
CA LEU A 6 45.32 31.81 19.61
C LEU A 6 46.74 31.58 19.05
N LEU A 7 46.86 30.67 18.09
CA LEU A 7 47.79 30.82 16.96
C LEU A 7 47.22 30.15 15.71
N VAL A 8 46.84 31.01 14.76
CA VAL A 8 46.61 30.70 13.35
C VAL A 8 47.95 30.30 12.75
N ILE A 9 48.04 29.13 12.12
CA ILE A 9 49.07 28.84 11.13
C ILE A 9 48.37 28.33 9.88
N VAL A 10 48.25 29.23 8.91
CA VAL A 10 48.03 28.92 7.50
C VAL A 10 49.29 28.21 7.01
N ALA A 11 49.16 26.96 6.59
CA ALA A 11 50.19 26.27 5.82
C ALA A 11 49.56 25.77 4.51
N PHE A 12 49.73 26.58 3.47
CA PHE A 12 49.61 26.13 2.08
C PHE A 12 50.71 25.11 1.81
N ALA A 13 50.33 23.87 1.51
CA ALA A 13 51.20 22.91 0.85
C ALA A 13 50.42 22.30 -0.31
N ILE A 14 50.88 22.64 -1.51
CA ILE A 14 50.39 22.17 -2.80
C ILE A 14 50.86 20.73 -2.97
N PHE A 15 49.93 19.78 -3.05
CA PHE A 15 50.22 18.42 -3.52
C PHE A 15 49.18 17.99 -4.56
N THR A 16 49.62 18.05 -5.81
CA THR A 16 49.44 17.07 -6.90
C THR A 16 48.19 16.19 -6.91
N VAL A 17 47.39 16.43 -7.95
CA VAL A 17 46.44 15.55 -8.64
C VAL A 17 46.81 14.06 -8.57
N VAL A 18 45.91 13.22 -8.03
CA VAL A 18 45.53 11.90 -8.60
C VAL A 18 44.10 11.57 -8.14
N SER A 19 43.20 11.35 -9.09
CA SER A 19 41.87 10.80 -8.88
C SER A 19 41.95 9.27 -8.79
N PRO A 20 41.19 8.65 -7.88
CA PRO A 20 40.62 7.34 -8.16
C PRO A 20 39.13 7.55 -8.42
N THR A 21 38.74 7.55 -9.70
CA THR A 21 37.44 7.02 -10.08
C THR A 21 37.37 5.61 -9.48
N GLU A 22 36.57 5.42 -8.44
CA GLU A 22 36.22 4.10 -7.98
C GLU A 22 35.44 3.42 -9.10
N MET A 23 36.20 2.71 -9.93
CA MET A 23 35.69 1.81 -10.94
C MET A 23 35.04 0.66 -10.19
N TRP A 24 33.71 0.75 -10.01
CA TRP A 24 32.93 -0.40 -9.57
C TRP A 24 33.22 -1.56 -10.53
N PRO A 25 33.48 -2.77 -10.02
CA PRO A 25 33.64 -3.92 -10.88
C PRO A 25 32.34 -4.07 -11.68
N THR A 26 32.41 -3.85 -13.00
CA THR A 26 31.37 -4.32 -13.91
C THR A 26 31.49 -5.84 -13.94
N THR A 27 30.99 -6.49 -12.89
CA THR A 27 30.52 -7.85 -13.00
C THR A 27 29.49 -7.80 -14.10
N ASP A 28 29.91 -8.27 -15.27
CA ASP A 28 29.11 -8.67 -16.40
C ASP A 28 27.74 -9.13 -15.89
N LEU A 29 26.75 -8.24 -15.94
CA LEU A 29 25.35 -8.60 -15.73
C LEU A 29 24.94 -9.33 -17.01
N LYS A 30 25.48 -10.55 -17.15
CA LYS A 30 24.78 -11.65 -17.75
C LYS A 30 23.50 -11.77 -16.94
N ARG A 31 22.50 -10.98 -17.34
CA ARG A 31 21.15 -10.92 -16.80
C ARG A 31 20.71 -12.37 -16.74
N SER A 32 20.86 -12.95 -15.56
CA SER A 32 20.36 -14.28 -15.28
C SER A 32 18.89 -14.18 -15.67
N ARG A 33 18.51 -14.89 -16.73
CA ARG A 33 17.12 -15.16 -17.05
C ARG A 33 16.61 -16.01 -15.89
N ARG A 34 16.38 -15.37 -14.73
CA ARG A 34 15.36 -15.83 -13.80
C ARG A 34 14.13 -15.95 -14.69
N ASN A 35 13.62 -17.17 -14.82
CA ASN A 35 12.31 -17.42 -15.39
C ASN A 35 11.30 -16.73 -14.46
N VAL A 36 11.18 -15.41 -14.59
CA VAL A 36 10.08 -14.66 -13.98
C VAL A 36 8.84 -15.18 -14.70
N PRO A 37 7.86 -15.75 -13.98
CA PRO A 37 6.68 -16.28 -14.62
C PRO A 37 6.03 -15.16 -15.45
N ALA A 38 5.61 -15.50 -16.65
CA ALA A 38 4.97 -14.54 -17.54
C ALA A 38 3.68 -13.97 -16.91
N CYS A 39 3.21 -12.87 -17.49
CA CYS A 39 1.88 -12.34 -17.17
C CYS A 39 0.83 -13.42 -17.42
N GLU A 40 -0.08 -13.58 -16.47
CA GLU A 40 -1.21 -14.50 -16.56
C GLU A 40 -2.49 -13.69 -16.78
N PRO A 41 -3.17 -13.83 -17.94
CA PRO A 41 -4.39 -13.08 -18.21
C PRO A 41 -5.46 -13.37 -17.17
N PHE A 42 -6.15 -12.32 -16.71
CA PHE A 42 -7.22 -12.39 -15.71
C PHE A 42 -6.81 -12.89 -14.32
N HIS A 43 -5.51 -12.98 -14.03
CA HIS A 43 -5.06 -13.21 -12.66
C HIS A 43 -5.49 -12.06 -11.75
N VAL A 44 -5.96 -12.35 -10.54
CA VAL A 44 -6.36 -11.35 -9.54
C VAL A 44 -5.13 -10.54 -9.12
N CYS A 45 -5.26 -9.22 -9.06
CA CYS A 45 -4.15 -8.34 -8.72
C CYS A 45 -4.59 -7.19 -7.82
N PHE A 46 -3.63 -6.66 -7.06
CA PHE A 46 -3.77 -5.47 -6.22
C PHE A 46 -2.74 -4.39 -6.58
N SER A 47 -1.85 -4.69 -7.53
CA SER A 47 -0.93 -3.75 -8.17
C SER A 47 -0.44 -4.31 -9.52
N ASP A 48 0.16 -3.47 -10.36
CA ASP A 48 0.78 -3.91 -11.63
C ASP A 48 1.88 -4.97 -11.45
N GLN A 49 2.51 -5.00 -10.26
CA GLN A 49 3.59 -5.94 -9.95
C GLN A 49 3.10 -7.39 -9.92
N ASP A 50 1.84 -7.60 -9.52
CA ASP A 50 1.21 -8.92 -9.49
C ASP A 50 1.05 -9.50 -10.91
N CYS A 51 1.03 -8.64 -11.93
CA CYS A 51 0.81 -9.02 -13.33
C CYS A 51 2.09 -9.30 -14.12
N ARG A 52 3.29 -9.20 -13.52
CA ARG A 52 4.56 -9.68 -14.09
C ARG A 52 4.78 -9.35 -15.58
N GLY A 53 4.54 -8.09 -15.96
CA GLY A 53 4.65 -7.62 -17.35
C GLY A 53 3.33 -7.24 -18.02
N GLY A 54 2.21 -7.38 -17.31
CA GLY A 54 0.93 -6.74 -17.63
C GLY A 54 0.63 -5.54 -16.73
N THR A 55 -0.61 -5.06 -16.80
CA THR A 55 -1.17 -4.04 -15.91
C THR A 55 -2.35 -4.60 -15.15
N CYS A 56 -2.51 -4.19 -13.91
CA CYS A 56 -3.67 -4.51 -13.10
C CYS A 56 -4.79 -3.52 -13.42
N VAL A 57 -5.92 -4.03 -13.90
CA VAL A 57 -7.04 -3.20 -14.34
C VAL A 57 -8.25 -3.41 -13.43
N GLY A 58 -8.84 -2.31 -12.96
CA GLY A 58 -9.91 -2.31 -11.97
C GLY A 58 -10.18 -0.91 -11.40
N ILE A 59 -11.19 -0.79 -10.55
CA ILE A 59 -11.56 0.46 -9.88
C ILE A 59 -10.93 0.49 -8.49
N ASN A 60 -10.24 1.57 -8.14
CA ASN A 60 -9.64 1.78 -6.81
C ASN A 60 -8.77 0.61 -6.33
N ILE A 61 -8.01 0.00 -7.24
CA ILE A 61 -7.14 -1.16 -6.98
C ILE A 61 -6.21 -0.87 -5.78
N GLY A 62 -6.10 -1.84 -4.87
CA GLY A 62 -5.24 -1.74 -3.69
C GLY A 62 -5.74 -0.76 -2.64
N LYS A 63 -6.98 -0.27 -2.78
CA LYS A 63 -7.70 0.50 -1.75
C LYS A 63 -8.89 -0.29 -1.20
N CYS A 64 -9.41 0.14 -0.06
CA CYS A 64 -10.53 -0.52 0.59
C CYS A 64 -11.82 -0.52 -0.26
N ASN A 65 -12.50 -1.67 -0.32
CA ASN A 65 -13.84 -1.78 -0.88
C ASN A 65 -14.88 -1.40 0.19
N CYS A 66 -15.10 -0.10 0.34
CA CYS A 66 -15.99 0.45 1.36
C CYS A 66 -17.47 0.24 1.09
N TYR A 67 -17.81 -0.18 -0.13
CA TYR A 67 -19.18 -0.44 -0.55
C TYR A 67 -19.61 -1.89 -0.29
N GLU A 68 -18.70 -2.76 0.17
CA GLU A 68 -19.03 -4.14 0.55
C GLU A 68 -19.98 -4.20 1.75
N CYS A 69 -19.95 -3.20 2.64
CA CYS A 69 -20.95 -3.08 3.69
C CYS A 69 -22.24 -2.49 3.12
N ILE A 70 -23.26 -3.34 2.98
CA ILE A 70 -24.60 -2.93 2.58
C ILE A 70 -25.43 -2.66 3.83
N ASN A 71 -25.86 -1.40 3.99
CA ASN A 71 -26.60 -0.97 5.17
C ASN A 71 -27.96 -1.70 5.26
N ASN A 72 -28.39 -2.01 6.49
CA ASN A 72 -29.65 -2.67 6.80
C ASN A 72 -29.79 -4.14 6.33
N THR A 73 -28.75 -4.73 5.72
CA THR A 73 -28.67 -6.16 5.43
C THR A 73 -28.81 -6.98 6.72
N ILE A 74 -29.52 -8.10 6.66
CA ILE A 74 -29.68 -9.02 7.80
C ILE A 74 -28.34 -9.65 8.11
N CYS A 75 -27.95 -9.66 9.39
CA CYS A 75 -26.65 -10.17 9.81
C CYS A 75 -26.74 -10.96 11.12
N SER A 76 -25.92 -12.00 11.20
CA SER A 76 -25.61 -12.72 12.45
C SER A 76 -24.28 -12.26 13.06
N ASN A 77 -23.32 -11.85 12.22
CA ASN A 77 -22.01 -11.33 12.58
C ASN A 77 -21.56 -10.26 11.56
N ASP A 78 -20.33 -9.75 11.72
CA ASP A 78 -19.79 -8.70 10.86
C ASP A 78 -19.44 -9.20 9.44
N ASP A 79 -19.20 -10.51 9.25
CA ASP A 79 -18.92 -11.09 7.93
C ASP A 79 -20.10 -10.87 6.97
N ALA A 80 -21.33 -10.99 7.48
CA ALA A 80 -22.55 -10.68 6.72
C ALA A 80 -22.70 -9.19 6.36
N CYS A 81 -21.88 -8.31 6.95
CA CYS A 81 -21.80 -6.89 6.62
C CYS A 81 -20.56 -6.57 5.76
N GLY A 82 -20.13 -7.53 4.93
CA GLY A 82 -18.92 -7.41 4.11
C GLY A 82 -17.62 -7.51 4.92
N GLY A 83 -17.70 -7.97 6.18
CA GLY A 83 -16.56 -8.05 7.10
C GLY A 83 -16.31 -6.78 7.91
N LEU A 84 -17.07 -5.69 7.71
CA LEU A 84 -16.86 -4.44 8.45
C LEU A 84 -17.05 -4.65 9.95
N SER A 85 -15.96 -4.56 10.71
CA SER A 85 -15.94 -4.82 12.14
C SER A 85 -16.91 -3.90 12.89
N LYS A 86 -17.70 -4.48 13.79
CA LYS A 86 -18.71 -3.83 14.63
C LYS A 86 -19.89 -3.22 13.84
N ALA A 87 -20.08 -3.60 12.59
CA ALA A 87 -21.22 -3.16 11.78
C ALA A 87 -22.50 -3.92 12.12
N CYS A 88 -22.43 -5.20 12.46
CA CYS A 88 -23.63 -5.99 12.75
C CYS A 88 -24.25 -5.60 14.11
N GLY A 89 -25.49 -5.12 14.08
CA GLY A 89 -26.22 -4.76 15.29
C GLY A 89 -26.71 -5.99 16.04
N LYS A 90 -26.16 -6.27 17.23
CA LYS A 90 -26.55 -7.42 18.08
C LYS A 90 -28.05 -7.51 18.44
N ARG A 91 -28.75 -6.37 18.47
CA ARG A 91 -30.19 -6.31 18.80
C ARG A 91 -31.07 -6.24 17.55
N THR A 92 -30.62 -5.53 16.53
CA THR A 92 -31.38 -5.30 15.30
C THR A 92 -31.21 -6.44 14.30
N HIS A 93 -30.16 -7.26 14.45
CA HIS A 93 -29.72 -8.27 13.49
C HIS A 93 -29.56 -7.68 12.08
N ARG A 94 -29.07 -6.44 12.02
CA ARG A 94 -28.89 -5.69 10.77
C ARG A 94 -27.59 -4.90 10.77
N CYS A 95 -26.99 -4.80 9.60
CA CYS A 95 -25.79 -4.02 9.36
C CYS A 95 -26.05 -2.53 9.54
N ASN A 96 -25.20 -1.86 10.31
CA ASN A 96 -25.11 -0.41 10.39
C ASN A 96 -23.69 0.00 9.98
N CYS A 97 -23.52 0.29 8.70
CA CYS A 97 -22.20 0.51 8.11
C CYS A 97 -21.54 1.77 8.65
N TYR A 98 -22.29 2.87 8.76
CA TYR A 98 -21.80 4.11 9.35
C TYR A 98 -21.29 3.90 10.78
N LYS A 99 -22.06 3.17 11.62
CA LYS A 99 -21.62 2.80 12.97
C LYS A 99 -20.35 1.96 12.93
N GLY A 100 -20.25 0.99 12.02
CA GLY A 100 -19.05 0.18 11.83
C GLY A 100 -17.83 1.06 11.56
N PHE A 101 -17.91 1.95 10.59
CA PHE A 101 -16.82 2.87 10.27
C PHE A 101 -16.42 3.78 11.45
N VAL A 102 -17.40 4.40 12.12
CA VAL A 102 -17.14 5.26 13.29
C VAL A 102 -16.49 4.48 14.42
N LYS A 103 -16.90 3.22 14.65
CA LYS A 103 -16.28 2.36 15.67
C LYS A 103 -14.88 1.87 15.32
N ASN A 104 -14.42 2.13 14.10
CA ASN A 104 -13.08 1.87 13.63
C ASN A 104 -12.26 3.16 13.40
N GLY A 105 -12.74 4.31 13.90
CA GLY A 105 -11.96 5.54 13.98
C GLY A 105 -12.14 6.51 12.81
N LEU A 106 -13.04 6.22 11.87
CA LEU A 106 -13.42 7.19 10.84
C LEU A 106 -14.41 8.20 11.42
N LEU A 107 -14.20 9.49 11.17
CA LEU A 107 -14.98 10.57 11.79
C LEU A 107 -15.64 11.45 10.72
N GLY A 108 -16.73 12.11 11.09
CA GLY A 108 -17.48 13.01 10.22
C GLY A 108 -18.82 12.43 9.77
N THR A 109 -19.43 13.11 8.82
CA THR A 109 -20.65 12.68 8.11
C THR A 109 -20.42 11.37 7.35
N TYR A 110 -21.51 10.76 6.87
CA TYR A 110 -21.42 9.54 6.08
C TYR A 110 -20.50 9.70 4.86
N ASP A 111 -20.64 10.80 4.13
CA ASP A 111 -19.84 11.05 2.91
C ASP A 111 -18.36 11.26 3.23
N GLU A 112 -18.04 11.97 4.31
CA GLU A 112 -16.66 12.17 4.78
C GLU A 112 -16.02 10.85 5.21
N VAL A 113 -16.77 10.01 5.91
CA VAL A 113 -16.35 8.67 6.33
C VAL A 113 -16.11 7.77 5.12
N MET A 114 -17.02 7.78 4.15
CA MET A 114 -16.89 6.99 2.92
C MET A 114 -15.68 7.43 2.10
N LYS A 115 -15.46 8.74 1.97
CA LYS A 115 -14.27 9.29 1.29
C LYS A 115 -12.97 8.82 1.95
N GLN A 116 -12.88 8.96 3.27
CA GLN A 116 -11.71 8.50 4.03
C GLN A 116 -11.48 6.99 3.85
N CYS A 117 -12.54 6.19 3.83
CA CYS A 117 -12.43 4.75 3.62
C CYS A 117 -11.92 4.42 2.21
N VAL A 118 -12.54 4.99 1.17
CA VAL A 118 -12.23 4.68 -0.24
C VAL A 118 -10.81 5.12 -0.60
N ASP A 119 -10.26 6.14 0.05
CA ASP A 119 -8.88 6.60 -0.16
C ASP A 119 -7.82 5.80 0.58
N LYS A 120 -8.21 4.89 1.47
CA LYS A 120 -7.27 4.10 2.28
C LYS A 120 -6.67 2.95 1.47
N PHE A 121 -5.34 2.96 1.32
CA PHE A 121 -4.59 1.81 0.81
C PHE A 121 -4.68 0.61 1.76
N CYS A 122 -4.63 -0.57 1.19
CA CYS A 122 -4.86 -1.80 1.93
C CYS A 122 -3.85 -2.88 1.59
N VAL A 123 -3.72 -3.82 2.52
CA VAL A 123 -2.98 -5.07 2.33
C VAL A 123 -4.03 -6.18 2.19
N PRO A 124 -4.04 -6.92 1.06
CA PRO A 124 -5.00 -8.00 0.83
C PRO A 124 -5.02 -9.01 1.97
N ASP A 125 -6.19 -9.62 2.21
CA ASP A 125 -6.39 -10.67 3.23
C ASP A 125 -5.99 -10.29 4.66
N THR A 126 -6.01 -8.99 4.98
CA THR A 126 -5.75 -8.47 6.33
C THR A 126 -6.86 -7.54 6.81
N HIS A 127 -6.84 -7.17 8.09
CA HIS A 127 -7.77 -6.19 8.67
C HIS A 127 -7.46 -4.72 8.34
N SER A 128 -6.61 -4.45 7.34
CA SER A 128 -6.22 -3.09 6.95
C SER A 128 -7.42 -2.19 6.61
N CYS A 129 -8.50 -2.76 6.09
CA CYS A 129 -9.75 -2.09 5.74
C CYS A 129 -10.86 -2.26 6.78
N PHE A 130 -10.50 -2.31 8.06
CA PHE A 130 -11.49 -2.43 9.15
C PHE A 130 -12.31 -3.73 9.06
N GLY A 131 -11.75 -4.74 8.37
CA GLY A 131 -12.37 -6.03 8.08
C GLY A 131 -13.04 -6.14 6.69
N LEU A 132 -13.21 -5.04 5.96
CA LEU A 132 -13.66 -5.07 4.56
C LEU A 132 -12.57 -5.61 3.62
N PRO A 133 -12.92 -6.09 2.42
CA PRO A 133 -11.94 -6.51 1.43
C PRO A 133 -11.22 -5.32 0.77
N CYS A 134 -10.07 -5.62 0.17
CA CYS A 134 -9.40 -4.75 -0.80
C CYS A 134 -10.10 -4.83 -2.16
N ASN A 135 -10.20 -3.71 -2.88
CA ASN A 135 -10.53 -3.77 -4.30
C ASN A 135 -9.39 -4.43 -5.07
N SER A 136 -9.70 -5.55 -5.71
CA SER A 136 -8.82 -6.20 -6.67
C SER A 136 -9.11 -5.74 -8.10
N GLY A 137 -8.10 -5.84 -8.95
CA GLY A 137 -8.25 -5.83 -10.40
C GLY A 137 -8.01 -7.20 -11.00
N LEU A 138 -7.95 -7.22 -12.33
CA LEU A 138 -7.54 -8.36 -13.13
C LEU A 138 -6.36 -7.98 -14.01
N CYS A 139 -5.41 -8.90 -14.17
CA CYS A 139 -4.25 -8.68 -15.02
C CYS A 139 -4.62 -8.64 -16.50
N TYR A 140 -4.23 -7.56 -17.16
CA TYR A 140 -4.24 -7.39 -18.60
C TYR A 140 -2.82 -7.53 -19.14
N CYS A 141 -2.58 -8.56 -19.96
CA CYS A 141 -1.27 -8.87 -20.51
C CYS A 141 -1.10 -8.28 -21.90
N TYR A 142 0.03 -7.58 -22.13
CA TYR A 142 0.32 -6.92 -23.41
C TYR A 142 0.83 -7.87 -24.50
N VAL A 143 1.26 -9.07 -24.12
CA VAL A 143 1.81 -10.08 -25.02
C VAL A 143 1.14 -11.40 -24.69
N LEU A 144 0.40 -11.96 -25.66
CA LEU A 144 -0.15 -13.32 -25.61
C LEU A 144 0.86 -14.32 -26.17
#